data_AF-A0A9C9KVK1-F1
#
_entry.id   AF-A0A9C9KVK1-F1
#
_cell.length_a   1.000
_cell.length_b   1.000
_cell.length_c   1.000
_cell.angle_alpha   90.00
_cell.angle_beta   90.00
_cell.angle_gamma   90.00
#
_symmetry.space_group_name_H-M   'P 1'
#
loop_
_entity.id
_entity.type
_entity.pdbx_description
1 polymer ?
#
loop_
_entity_poly.entity_id
_entity_poly.type
_entity_poly.pdbx_seq_one_letter_code
_entity_poly.pdbx_strand_id
1 'polypeptide(L)'
;LLLALSILTLIFFFQDWLVKRPRLTDRVRIGFLVFTLFGIGWYANAQLSVVNILAVFNALVSGFDWSYFLMEPLIFILWGSVGASLLFWGRGAYCGWLCPFGALQELLNRLAKTVRIPQLPLPWGLHERLWPLKYLIFLVLFGFSLHSLGVAERLAEVEPFKTAIILKFVRDWPFVLFAAAVLIPGLFIERFYCRYLCPLGAALAIPGRMRMFEWLKRYKECGAPCQRCANECMVQAIHPEGNINVNECLYCLHCQVVYSDDHACPVLIQKRLKRERQTSKAGGGKTGVALRVEQIKRQAKADTEVVITSD
;
A
#
# COMPACT_ATOMS: atom_id res chain seq x y z
N LEU A 1 9.61 17.36 -9.79
CA LEU A 1 8.23 17.16 -9.29
C LEU A 1 7.23 16.89 -10.42
N LEU A 2 7.04 17.82 -11.37
CA LEU A 2 6.07 17.65 -12.47
C LEU A 2 6.23 16.34 -13.25
N LEU A 3 7.46 15.98 -13.62
CA LEU A 3 7.74 14.70 -14.29
C LEU A 3 7.30 13.48 -13.46
N ALA A 4 7.49 13.50 -12.14
CA ALA A 4 7.06 12.42 -11.26
C ALA A 4 5.52 12.31 -11.18
N LEU A 5 4.83 13.47 -11.13
CA LEU A 5 3.37 13.53 -11.17
C LEU A 5 2.84 13.00 -12.52
N SER A 6 3.44 13.41 -13.64
CA SER A 6 3.07 12.90 -14.97
C SER A 6 3.26 11.39 -15.07
N ILE A 7 4.40 10.87 -14.61
CA ILE A 7 4.66 9.41 -14.57
C ILE A 7 3.63 8.69 -13.70
N LEU A 8 3.31 9.22 -12.52
CA LEU A 8 2.32 8.61 -11.63
C LEU A 8 0.92 8.57 -12.26
N THR A 9 0.50 9.66 -12.90
CA THR A 9 -0.77 9.73 -13.63
C THR A 9 -0.82 8.70 -14.76
N LEU A 10 0.28 8.54 -15.52
CA LEU A 10 0.39 7.51 -16.55
C LEU A 10 0.31 6.09 -15.95
N ILE A 11 0.99 5.83 -14.83
CA ILE A 11 0.93 4.53 -14.14
C ILE A 11 -0.51 4.18 -13.78
N PHE A 12 -1.28 5.14 -13.25
CA PHE A 12 -2.67 4.90 -12.87
C PHE A 12 -3.60 4.73 -14.08
N PHE A 13 -3.39 5.49 -15.15
CA PHE A 13 -4.18 5.35 -16.37
C PHE A 13 -3.93 4.00 -17.05
N PHE A 14 -2.68 3.54 -17.09
CA PHE A 14 -2.27 2.26 -17.67
C PHE A 14 -2.20 1.10 -16.65
N GLN A 15 -2.86 1.24 -15.49
CA GLN A 15 -2.75 0.25 -14.41
C GLN A 15 -3.16 -1.16 -14.84
N ASP A 16 -4.22 -1.30 -15.65
CA ASP A 16 -4.73 -2.61 -16.14
C ASP A 16 -3.71 -3.37 -17.00
N TRP A 17 -2.85 -2.64 -17.70
CA TRP A 17 -1.77 -3.23 -18.49
C TRP A 17 -0.58 -3.56 -17.60
N LEU A 18 -0.22 -2.66 -16.67
CA LEU A 18 0.92 -2.82 -15.78
C LEU A 18 0.76 -4.05 -14.87
N VAL A 19 -0.41 -4.21 -14.25
CA VAL A 19 -0.69 -5.26 -13.26
C VAL A 19 -0.60 -6.68 -13.82
N LYS A 20 -0.77 -6.85 -15.14
CA LYS A 20 -0.57 -8.14 -15.84
C LYS A 20 0.89 -8.59 -15.86
N ARG A 21 1.83 -7.71 -15.52
CA ARG A 21 3.27 -7.98 -15.48
C ARG A 21 3.76 -7.80 -14.03
N PRO A 22 3.67 -8.84 -13.16
CA PRO A 22 3.97 -8.71 -11.73
C PRO A 22 5.37 -8.17 -11.45
N ARG A 23 6.40 -8.70 -12.14
CA ARG A 23 7.79 -8.26 -11.99
C ARG A 23 8.01 -6.81 -12.41
N LEU A 24 7.32 -6.35 -13.46
CA LEU A 24 7.42 -4.96 -13.91
C LEU A 24 6.73 -4.03 -12.91
N THR A 25 5.54 -4.40 -12.43
CA THR A 25 4.79 -3.62 -11.43
C THR A 25 5.60 -3.44 -10.16
N ASP A 26 6.21 -4.50 -9.64
CA ASP A 26 7.02 -4.42 -8.42
C ASP A 26 8.27 -3.54 -8.61
N ARG A 27 8.98 -3.68 -9.73
CA ARG A 27 10.13 -2.82 -10.06
C ARG A 27 9.75 -1.34 -10.22
N VAL A 28 8.66 -1.06 -10.94
CA VAL A 28 8.14 0.31 -11.12
C VAL A 28 7.77 0.91 -9.76
N ARG A 29 7.08 0.14 -8.91
CA ARG A 29 6.72 0.56 -7.56
C ARG A 29 7.96 0.88 -6.73
N ILE A 30 8.92 -0.04 -6.63
CA ILE A 30 10.14 0.17 -5.84
C ILE A 30 10.92 1.37 -6.37
N GLY A 31 11.12 1.46 -7.69
CA GLY A 31 11.82 2.58 -8.32
C GLY A 31 11.15 3.92 -8.00
N PHE A 32 9.83 3.98 -8.06
CA PHE A 32 9.09 5.19 -7.70
C PHE A 32 9.21 5.53 -6.22
N LEU A 33 9.11 4.56 -5.31
CA LEU A 33 9.26 4.78 -3.87
C LEU A 33 10.66 5.28 -3.50
N VAL A 34 11.71 4.70 -4.11
CA VAL A 34 13.10 5.16 -3.96
C VAL A 34 13.24 6.60 -4.45
N PHE A 35 12.71 6.91 -5.64
CA PHE A 35 12.71 8.27 -6.16
C PHE A 35 11.95 9.25 -5.25
N THR A 36 10.78 8.87 -4.74
CA THR A 36 10.00 9.71 -3.82
C THR A 36 10.79 9.97 -2.53
N LEU A 37 11.42 8.95 -1.95
CA LEU A 37 12.19 9.09 -0.71
C LEU A 37 13.40 10.02 -0.89
N PHE A 38 14.25 9.74 -1.88
CA PHE A 38 15.51 10.48 -2.06
C PHE A 38 15.33 11.78 -2.85
N GLY A 39 14.53 11.77 -3.91
CA GLY A 39 14.31 12.93 -4.78
C GLY A 39 13.32 13.93 -4.21
N ILE A 40 12.12 13.50 -3.80
CA ILE A 40 11.10 14.42 -3.27
C ILE A 40 11.36 14.72 -1.79
N GLY A 41 11.64 13.69 -0.99
CA GLY A 41 11.91 13.83 0.44
C GLY A 41 13.26 14.49 0.73
N TRP A 42 14.36 13.84 0.40
CA TRP A 42 15.69 14.26 0.87
C TRP A 42 16.29 15.44 0.10
N TYR A 43 16.09 15.49 -1.22
CA TYR A 43 16.63 16.55 -2.07
C TYR A 43 15.70 17.78 -2.09
N ALA A 44 14.42 17.59 -2.41
CA ALA A 44 13.49 18.71 -2.56
C ALA A 44 12.80 19.16 -1.24
N ASN A 45 12.90 18.36 -0.16
CA ASN A 45 12.20 18.60 1.12
C ASN A 45 10.70 18.91 0.97
N ALA A 46 10.09 18.40 -0.12
CA ALA A 46 8.73 18.72 -0.50
C ALA A 46 7.77 17.73 0.17
N GLN A 47 7.32 18.08 1.37
CA GLN A 47 6.46 17.23 2.18
C GLN A 47 5.18 17.95 2.60
N LEU A 48 4.05 17.25 2.49
CA LEU A 48 2.80 17.71 3.10
C LEU A 48 2.78 17.24 4.56
N SER A 49 2.38 18.14 5.45
CA SER A 49 2.15 17.89 6.87
C SER A 49 0.72 18.28 7.22
N VAL A 50 0.24 17.85 8.38
CA VAL A 50 -1.03 18.34 8.94
C VAL A 50 -1.03 19.84 9.10
N VAL A 51 0.12 20.45 9.44
CA VAL A 51 0.25 21.90 9.56
C VAL A 51 -0.19 22.60 8.28
N ASN A 52 0.13 22.05 7.12
CA ASN A 52 -0.25 22.65 5.84
C ASN A 52 -1.77 22.64 5.64
N ILE A 53 -2.47 21.58 6.07
CA ILE A 53 -3.94 21.52 6.02
C ILE A 53 -4.54 22.55 6.99
N LEU A 54 -4.01 22.61 8.20
CA LEU A 54 -4.47 23.55 9.23
C LEU A 54 -4.22 25.00 8.81
N ALA A 55 -3.10 25.27 8.14
CA ALA A 55 -2.78 26.58 7.59
C ALA A 55 -3.75 26.97 6.46
N VAL A 56 -4.05 26.06 5.52
CA VAL A 56 -5.06 26.30 4.46
C VAL A 56 -6.42 26.59 5.09
N PHE A 57 -6.83 25.80 6.09
CA PHE A 57 -8.13 25.97 6.74
C PHE A 57 -8.21 27.28 7.53
N ASN A 58 -7.19 27.60 8.32
CA ASN A 58 -7.13 28.87 9.04
C ASN A 58 -7.13 30.05 8.08
N ALA A 59 -6.34 30.02 7.00
CA ALA A 59 -6.34 31.05 5.96
C ALA A 59 -7.73 31.23 5.30
N LEU A 60 -8.50 30.16 5.14
CA LEU A 60 -9.88 30.23 4.64
C LEU A 60 -10.82 30.95 5.62
N VAL A 61 -10.58 30.81 6.92
CA VAL A 61 -11.42 31.38 8.00
C VAL A 61 -11.00 32.82 8.35
N SER A 62 -9.70 33.13 8.35
CA SER A 62 -9.14 34.42 8.78
C SER A 62 -8.87 35.42 7.64
N GLY A 63 -9.09 35.02 6.39
CA GLY A 63 -8.81 35.84 5.19
C GLY A 63 -7.63 35.28 4.39
N PHE A 64 -7.82 35.12 3.08
CA PHE A 64 -6.90 34.40 2.20
C PHE A 64 -5.74 35.28 1.72
N ASP A 65 -4.55 35.12 2.30
CA ASP A 65 -3.31 35.75 1.82
C ASP A 65 -2.53 34.80 0.89
N TRP A 66 -2.58 35.09 -0.42
CA TRP A 66 -1.87 34.31 -1.46
C TRP A 66 -0.34 34.28 -1.26
N SER A 67 0.23 35.25 -0.55
CA SER A 67 1.67 35.42 -0.35
C SER A 67 2.34 34.20 0.31
N TYR A 68 1.65 33.51 1.24
CA TYR A 68 2.19 32.32 1.92
C TYR A 68 2.32 31.12 0.98
N PHE A 69 1.41 30.97 0.02
CA PHE A 69 1.44 29.85 -0.95
C PHE A 69 2.47 30.07 -2.07
N LEU A 70 2.73 31.33 -2.46
CA LEU A 70 3.71 31.64 -3.50
C LEU A 70 5.17 31.48 -3.02
N MET A 71 5.42 31.52 -1.71
CA MET A 71 6.77 31.35 -1.14
C MET A 71 7.31 29.91 -1.30
N GLU A 72 6.42 28.91 -1.44
CA GLU A 72 6.82 27.50 -1.61
C GLU A 72 6.13 26.86 -2.85
N PRO A 73 6.62 27.15 -4.06
CA PRO A 73 5.97 26.71 -5.31
C PRO A 73 5.86 25.18 -5.43
N LEU A 74 6.75 24.43 -4.79
CA LEU A 74 6.71 22.97 -4.76
C LEU A 74 5.53 22.43 -3.95
N ILE A 75 5.23 23.05 -2.80
CA ILE A 75 4.11 22.65 -1.95
C ILE A 75 2.79 22.98 -2.63
N PHE A 76 2.70 24.12 -3.32
CA PHE A 76 1.53 24.48 -4.10
C PHE A 76 1.23 23.47 -5.22
N ILE A 77 2.24 23.09 -6.02
CA ILE A 77 2.08 22.07 -7.06
C ILE A 77 1.68 20.72 -6.46
N LEU A 78 2.30 20.32 -5.33
CA LEU A 78 1.93 19.10 -4.62
C LEU A 78 0.46 19.15 -4.16
N TRP A 79 0.01 20.23 -3.54
CA TRP A 79 -1.38 20.39 -3.10
C TRP A 79 -2.38 20.31 -4.26
N GLY A 80 -2.10 21.01 -5.37
CA GLY A 80 -2.92 20.92 -6.57
C GLY A 80 -3.00 19.48 -7.10
N SER A 81 -1.86 18.79 -7.12
CA SER A 81 -1.80 17.38 -7.54
C SER A 81 -2.56 16.45 -6.57
N VAL A 82 -2.49 16.71 -5.27
CA VAL A 82 -3.20 15.94 -4.26
C VAL A 82 -4.71 16.16 -4.40
N GLY A 83 -5.15 17.41 -4.55
CA GLY A 83 -6.55 17.75 -4.81
C GLY A 83 -7.10 17.03 -6.04
N ALA A 84 -6.37 17.07 -7.16
CA ALA A 84 -6.74 16.32 -8.36
C ALA A 84 -6.76 14.80 -8.09
N SER A 85 -5.75 14.27 -7.41
CA SER A 85 -5.65 12.83 -7.14
C SER A 85 -6.75 12.32 -6.21
N LEU A 86 -7.19 13.13 -5.24
CA LEU A 86 -8.29 12.82 -4.32
C LEU A 86 -9.60 12.58 -5.09
N LEU A 87 -9.84 13.35 -6.15
CA LEU A 87 -11.05 13.23 -6.96
C LEU A 87 -11.08 11.91 -7.77
N PHE A 88 -9.95 11.49 -8.33
CA PHE A 88 -9.89 10.35 -9.24
C PHE A 88 -9.50 9.02 -8.55
N TRP A 89 -8.52 9.04 -7.64
CA TRP A 89 -7.93 7.86 -6.98
C TRP A 89 -8.01 7.91 -5.45
N GLY A 90 -8.64 8.94 -4.88
CA GLY A 90 -8.65 9.15 -3.43
C GLY A 90 -7.24 9.46 -2.89
N ARG A 91 -7.05 9.28 -1.58
CA ARG A 91 -5.78 9.62 -0.92
C ARG A 91 -4.62 8.67 -1.24
N GLY A 92 -4.91 7.54 -1.88
CA GLY A 92 -3.93 6.48 -2.10
C GLY A 92 -2.83 6.86 -3.09
N ALA A 93 -3.11 7.76 -4.05
CA ALA A 93 -2.09 8.30 -4.94
C ALA A 93 -0.98 9.05 -4.16
N TYR A 94 -1.38 9.89 -3.18
CA TYR A 94 -0.42 10.58 -2.34
C TYR A 94 0.23 9.66 -1.31
N CYS A 95 -0.55 9.09 -0.39
CA CYS A 95 -0.03 8.32 0.75
C CYS A 95 0.68 7.02 0.33
N GLY A 96 0.32 6.47 -0.83
CA GLY A 96 0.89 5.25 -1.38
C GLY A 96 2.17 5.48 -2.18
N TRP A 97 2.26 6.56 -2.96
CA TRP A 97 3.32 6.76 -3.97
C TRP A 97 4.15 8.03 -3.77
N LEU A 98 3.53 9.17 -3.46
CA LEU A 98 4.20 10.48 -3.35
C LEU A 98 4.66 10.85 -1.94
N CYS A 99 4.14 10.19 -0.91
CA CYS A 99 4.55 10.46 0.47
C CYS A 99 5.92 9.85 0.76
N PRO A 100 6.96 10.67 1.07
CA PRO A 100 8.33 10.17 1.28
C PRO A 100 8.45 9.26 2.50
N PHE A 101 7.71 9.54 3.58
CA PHE A 101 7.73 8.67 4.76
C PHE A 101 6.93 7.38 4.57
N GLY A 102 5.84 7.44 3.81
CA GLY A 102 5.15 6.22 3.39
C GLY A 102 6.08 5.32 2.59
N ALA A 103 6.86 5.91 1.67
CA ALA A 103 7.91 5.21 0.93
C ALA A 103 9.00 4.65 1.84
N LEU A 104 9.49 5.45 2.80
CA LEU A 104 10.46 5.01 3.81
C LEU A 104 9.95 3.77 4.57
N GLN A 105 8.72 3.80 5.07
CA GLN A 105 8.16 2.67 5.83
C GLN A 105 7.99 1.41 4.99
N GLU A 106 7.59 1.53 3.73
CA GLU A 106 7.47 0.37 2.84
C GLU A 106 8.84 -0.19 2.46
N LEU A 107 9.82 0.66 2.16
CA LEU A 107 11.19 0.23 1.83
C LEU A 107 11.87 -0.41 3.05
N LEU A 108 11.72 0.17 4.25
CA LEU A 108 12.22 -0.41 5.50
C LEU A 108 11.58 -1.77 5.79
N ASN A 109 10.26 -1.91 5.60
CA ASN A 109 9.60 -3.18 5.82
C ASN A 109 10.03 -4.25 4.79
N ARG A 110 10.24 -3.88 3.53
CA ARG A 110 10.81 -4.79 2.53
C ARG A 110 12.23 -5.24 2.90
N LEU A 111 13.05 -4.32 3.41
CA LEU A 111 14.37 -4.67 3.94
C LEU A 111 14.25 -5.60 5.16
N ALA A 112 13.32 -5.32 6.08
CA ALA A 112 13.03 -6.17 7.24
C ALA A 112 12.62 -7.60 6.84
N LYS A 113 11.75 -7.75 5.83
CA LYS A 113 11.38 -9.05 5.25
C LYS A 113 12.58 -9.77 4.63
N THR A 114 13.49 -9.04 3.99
CA THR A 114 14.73 -9.59 3.42
C THR A 114 15.66 -10.12 4.52
N VAL A 115 15.74 -9.42 5.66
CA VAL A 115 16.47 -9.83 6.87
C VAL A 115 15.68 -10.86 7.72
N ARG A 116 14.54 -11.36 7.21
CA ARG A 116 13.66 -12.36 7.85
C ARG A 116 13.08 -11.94 9.20
N ILE A 117 12.86 -10.64 9.41
CA ILE A 117 12.12 -10.14 10.58
C ILE A 117 10.66 -10.63 10.49
N PRO A 118 10.11 -11.24 11.57
CA PRO A 118 8.75 -11.76 11.55
C PRO A 118 7.74 -10.64 11.31
N GLN A 119 6.89 -10.84 10.31
CA GLN A 119 5.78 -9.93 10.03
C GLN A 119 4.58 -10.36 10.86
N LEU A 120 4.05 -9.45 11.68
CA LEU A 120 2.97 -9.76 12.61
C LEU A 120 1.64 -9.26 12.01
N PRO A 121 0.83 -10.12 11.37
CA PRO A 121 -0.50 -9.72 10.92
C PRO A 121 -1.38 -9.48 12.14
N LEU A 122 -1.85 -8.24 12.30
CA LEU A 122 -2.77 -7.91 13.38
C LEU A 122 -4.14 -8.56 13.13
N PRO A 123 -4.80 -9.09 14.17
CA PRO A 123 -6.14 -9.64 14.04
C PRO A 123 -7.12 -8.53 13.70
N TRP A 124 -8.11 -8.86 12.86
CA TRP A 124 -9.07 -7.89 12.30
C TRP A 124 -9.78 -7.04 13.38
N GLY A 125 -10.22 -7.65 14.48
CA GLY A 125 -10.90 -6.92 15.55
C GLY A 125 -10.05 -5.87 16.26
N LEU A 126 -8.73 -6.11 16.42
CA LEU A 126 -7.82 -5.10 16.96
C LEU A 126 -7.56 -4.01 15.93
N HIS A 127 -7.44 -4.41 14.66
CA HIS A 127 -7.23 -3.49 13.57
C HIS A 127 -8.34 -2.43 13.48
N GLU A 128 -9.59 -2.89 13.51
CA GLU A 128 -10.78 -2.05 13.37
C GLU A 128 -10.91 -1.03 14.51
N ARG A 129 -10.46 -1.39 15.72
CA ARG A 129 -10.44 -0.50 16.89
C ARG A 129 -9.30 0.52 16.87
N LEU A 130 -8.16 0.17 16.29
CA LEU A 130 -6.99 1.06 16.24
C LEU A 130 -7.08 2.10 15.10
N TRP A 131 -7.82 1.82 14.04
CA TRP A 131 -7.98 2.74 12.90
C TRP A 131 -8.56 4.12 13.25
N PRO A 132 -9.59 4.24 14.11
CA PRO A 132 -10.11 5.52 14.55
C PRO A 132 -9.07 6.43 15.24
N LEU A 133 -7.99 5.87 15.79
CA LEU A 133 -7.00 6.61 16.56
C LEU A 133 -6.38 7.77 15.76
N LYS A 134 -6.03 7.57 14.49
CA LYS A 134 -5.49 8.66 13.65
C LYS A 134 -6.50 9.79 13.42
N TYR A 135 -7.80 9.47 13.37
CA TYR A 135 -8.86 10.47 13.22
C TYR A 135 -9.05 11.24 14.52
N LEU A 136 -8.95 10.57 15.67
CA LEU A 136 -8.96 11.22 16.98
C LEU A 136 -7.77 12.18 17.12
N ILE A 137 -6.56 11.75 16.78
CA ILE A 137 -5.36 12.60 16.79
C ILE A 137 -5.56 13.82 15.88
N PHE A 138 -6.08 13.62 14.67
CA PHE A 138 -6.38 14.72 13.76
C PHE A 138 -7.40 15.70 14.35
N LEU A 139 -8.51 15.23 14.93
CA LEU A 139 -9.52 16.09 15.54
C LEU A 139 -8.98 16.88 16.74
N VAL A 140 -8.13 16.26 17.56
CA VAL A 140 -7.47 16.93 18.69
C VAL A 140 -6.54 18.04 18.17
N LEU A 141 -5.67 17.73 17.20
CA LEU A 141 -4.78 18.73 16.59
C LEU A 141 -5.56 19.86 15.92
N PHE A 142 -6.64 19.52 15.22
CA PHE A 142 -7.53 20.49 14.60
C PHE A 142 -8.18 21.41 15.64
N GLY A 143 -8.71 20.85 16.74
CA GLY A 143 -9.29 21.63 17.83
C GLY A 143 -8.31 22.61 18.47
N PHE A 144 -7.08 22.18 18.75
CA PHE A 144 -6.03 23.06 19.28
C PHE A 144 -5.60 24.14 18.28
N SER A 145 -5.61 23.83 16.98
CA SER A 145 -5.25 24.79 15.93
C SER A 145 -6.18 26.00 15.84
N LEU A 146 -7.46 25.82 16.20
CA LEU A 146 -8.45 26.89 16.23
C LEU A 146 -8.23 27.84 17.42
N HIS A 147 -7.61 27.37 18.50
CA HIS A 147 -7.32 28.18 19.69
C HIS A 147 -5.99 28.92 19.58
N SER A 148 -4.96 28.31 18.99
CA SER A 148 -3.68 28.98 18.69
C SER A 148 -2.85 28.20 17.68
N LEU A 149 -2.47 28.84 16.56
CA LEU A 149 -1.57 28.26 15.56
C LEU A 149 -0.20 27.90 16.17
N GLY A 150 0.34 28.72 17.08
CA GLY A 150 1.65 28.46 17.69
C GLY A 150 1.71 27.20 18.57
N VAL A 151 0.63 26.82 19.25
CA VAL A 151 0.57 25.57 20.04
C VAL A 151 0.36 24.36 19.13
N ALA A 152 -0.42 24.52 18.05
CA ALA A 152 -0.57 23.47 17.04
C ALA A 152 0.74 23.19 16.30
N GLU A 153 1.54 24.21 16.00
CA GLU A 153 2.87 24.04 15.43
C GLU A 153 3.83 23.32 16.39
N ARG A 154 3.84 23.69 17.68
CA ARG A 154 4.64 22.97 18.70
C ARG A 154 4.19 21.53 18.93
N LEU A 155 2.89 21.25 18.87
CA LEU A 155 2.36 19.89 18.92
C LEU A 155 2.62 19.12 17.62
N ALA A 156 2.65 19.78 16.47
CA ALA A 156 3.03 19.19 15.20
C ALA A 156 4.55 18.98 15.06
N GLU A 157 5.38 19.57 15.92
CA GLU A 157 6.79 19.15 16.07
C GLU A 157 6.95 17.71 16.59
N VAL A 158 5.87 17.09 17.09
CA VAL A 158 5.81 15.66 17.42
C VAL A 158 5.70 14.80 16.15
N GLU A 159 5.59 15.37 14.95
CA GLU A 159 5.66 14.57 13.71
C GLU A 159 7.07 13.95 13.57
N PRO A 160 7.20 12.61 13.56
CA PRO A 160 8.50 11.93 13.50
C PRO A 160 9.23 12.18 12.16
N PHE A 161 8.55 12.80 11.19
CA PHE A 161 9.06 13.13 9.86
C PHE A 161 10.13 14.21 9.87
N LYS A 162 9.92 15.30 10.62
CA LYS A 162 10.90 16.39 10.70
C LYS A 162 12.21 15.86 11.26
N THR A 163 12.14 14.97 12.25
CA THR A 163 13.31 14.32 12.84
C THR A 163 13.93 13.24 11.95
N ALA A 164 13.13 12.35 11.36
CA ALA A 164 13.64 11.20 10.61
C ALA A 164 14.12 11.53 9.19
N ILE A 165 13.50 12.53 8.53
CA ILE A 165 13.77 12.85 7.11
C ILE A 165 14.45 14.22 6.99
N ILE A 166 13.85 15.28 7.53
CA ILE A 166 14.36 16.66 7.35
C ILE A 166 15.66 16.88 8.14
N LEU A 167 15.70 16.42 9.39
CA LEU A 167 16.84 16.59 10.29
C LEU A 167 17.77 15.38 10.31
N LYS A 168 17.48 14.32 9.55
CA LYS A 168 18.34 13.14 9.38
C LYS A 168 18.79 12.53 10.72
N PHE A 169 17.90 12.50 11.72
CA PHE A 169 18.16 12.07 13.10
C PHE A 169 19.17 12.93 13.89
N VAL A 170 19.51 14.12 13.41
CA VAL A 170 20.36 15.10 14.10
C VAL A 170 19.48 16.10 14.86
N ARG A 171 18.83 15.64 15.94
CA ARG A 171 18.06 16.48 16.89
C ARG A 171 18.18 15.91 18.31
N ASP A 172 17.73 16.67 19.30
CA ASP A 172 17.74 16.27 20.71
C ASP A 172 17.18 14.85 20.89
N TRP A 173 17.86 14.09 21.78
CA TRP A 173 17.62 12.68 22.06
C TRP A 173 16.13 12.28 22.23
N PRO A 174 15.26 13.09 22.87
CA PRO A 174 13.83 12.77 23.00
C PRO A 174 13.10 12.61 21.66
N PHE A 175 13.44 13.43 20.65
CA PHE A 175 12.80 13.35 19.34
C PHE A 175 13.28 12.14 18.53
N VAL A 176 14.55 11.77 18.68
CA VAL A 176 15.13 10.57 18.07
C VAL A 176 14.52 9.31 18.67
N LEU A 177 14.36 9.27 19.99
CA LEU A 177 13.70 8.17 20.70
C LEU A 177 12.24 8.02 20.25
N PHE A 178 11.51 9.13 20.10
CA PHE A 178 10.14 9.10 19.59
C PHE A 178 10.05 8.61 18.14
N ALA A 179 10.93 9.10 17.26
CA ALA A 179 10.99 8.62 15.88
C ALA A 179 11.30 7.12 15.81
N ALA A 180 12.22 6.63 16.64
CA ALA A 180 12.51 5.21 16.78
C ALA A 180 11.30 4.43 17.32
N ALA A 181 10.61 4.93 18.35
CA ALA A 181 9.41 4.30 18.92
C ALA A 181 8.28 4.17 17.89
N VAL A 182 8.20 5.06 16.90
CA VAL A 182 7.23 4.99 15.80
C VAL A 182 7.70 4.09 14.65
N LEU A 183 9.00 4.08 14.33
CA LEU A 183 9.54 3.33 13.20
C LEU A 183 9.81 1.85 13.53
N ILE A 184 10.19 1.52 14.76
CA ILE A 184 10.46 0.14 15.20
C ILE A 184 9.23 -0.76 15.03
N PRO A 185 8.01 -0.38 15.47
CA PRO A 185 6.81 -1.14 15.17
C PRO A 185 6.56 -1.31 13.66
N GLY A 186 7.01 -0.36 12.84
CA GLY A 186 6.95 -0.41 11.38
C GLY A 186 7.75 -1.56 10.75
N LEU A 187 8.76 -2.10 11.45
CA LEU A 187 9.54 -3.25 11.00
C LEU A 187 8.74 -4.55 11.10
N PHE A 188 7.89 -4.68 12.12
CA PHE A 188 7.03 -5.85 12.36
C PHE A 188 5.66 -5.71 11.69
N ILE A 189 5.11 -4.50 11.66
CA ILE A 189 3.80 -4.16 11.09
C ILE A 189 4.02 -3.17 9.96
N GLU A 190 3.75 -3.62 8.73
CA GLU A 190 3.93 -2.79 7.54
C GLU A 190 3.15 -1.47 7.65
N ARG A 191 3.84 -0.34 7.45
CA ARG A 191 3.28 1.02 7.48
C ARG A 191 2.47 1.36 8.75
N PHE A 192 2.94 0.91 9.92
CA PHE A 192 2.30 1.14 11.23
C PHE A 192 1.83 2.59 11.46
N TYR A 193 2.70 3.57 11.25
CA TYR A 193 2.35 4.98 11.47
C TYR A 193 1.26 5.47 10.51
N CYS A 194 1.41 5.21 9.20
CA CYS A 194 0.41 5.60 8.21
C CYS A 194 -0.96 4.97 8.48
N ARG A 195 -0.97 3.82 9.15
CA ARG A 195 -2.17 3.05 9.47
C ARG A 195 -2.90 3.56 10.72
N TYR A 196 -2.17 3.95 11.78
CA TYR A 196 -2.78 4.22 13.09
C TYR A 196 -2.53 5.62 13.69
N LEU A 197 -1.49 6.31 13.26
CA LEU A 197 -1.03 7.55 13.92
C LEU A 197 -1.04 8.77 12.99
N CYS A 198 -0.99 8.57 11.67
CA CYS A 198 -0.82 9.65 10.69
C CYS A 198 -2.07 10.55 10.60
N PRO A 199 -2.02 11.79 11.12
CA PRO A 199 -3.18 12.67 11.12
C PRO A 199 -3.39 13.31 9.72
N LEU A 200 -2.33 13.46 8.93
CA LEU A 200 -2.41 13.86 7.52
C LEU A 200 -3.20 12.84 6.70
N GLY A 201 -2.94 11.56 6.95
CA GLY A 201 -3.68 10.47 6.31
C GLY A 201 -5.16 10.47 6.68
N ALA A 202 -5.51 10.85 7.91
CA ALA A 202 -6.88 10.99 8.36
C ALA A 202 -7.58 12.17 7.66
N ALA A 203 -6.92 13.33 7.60
CA ALA A 203 -7.44 14.51 6.93
C ALA A 203 -7.71 14.28 5.45
N LEU A 204 -6.79 13.61 4.74
CA LEU A 204 -6.96 13.26 3.32
C LEU A 204 -8.00 12.15 3.09
N ALA A 205 -8.31 11.33 4.11
CA ALA A 205 -9.30 10.27 3.99
C ALA A 205 -10.74 10.80 3.94
N ILE A 206 -11.03 11.92 4.61
CA ILE A 206 -12.37 12.54 4.64
C ILE A 206 -12.85 12.91 3.22
N PRO A 207 -12.14 13.75 2.44
CA PRO A 207 -12.53 14.08 1.08
C PRO A 207 -12.31 12.92 0.10
N GLY A 208 -11.35 12.02 0.38
CA GLY A 208 -11.06 10.86 -0.46
C GLY A 208 -12.22 9.87 -0.61
N ARG A 209 -13.24 9.94 0.27
CA ARG A 209 -14.49 9.17 0.13
C ARG A 209 -15.30 9.60 -1.10
N MET A 210 -15.23 10.87 -1.50
CA MET A 210 -16.01 11.44 -2.62
C MET A 210 -15.38 11.19 -4.00
N ARG A 211 -14.49 10.21 -4.12
CA ARG A 211 -13.86 9.88 -5.41
C ARG A 211 -14.92 9.51 -6.45
N MET A 212 -14.71 9.98 -7.67
CA MET A 212 -15.68 9.82 -8.76
C MET A 212 -15.66 8.42 -9.39
N PHE A 213 -14.55 7.68 -9.27
CA PHE A 213 -14.34 6.42 -10.00
C PHE A 213 -13.78 5.29 -9.12
N GLU A 214 -14.37 4.10 -9.27
CA GLU A 214 -13.89 2.86 -8.64
C GLU A 214 -13.01 2.04 -9.60
N TRP A 215 -11.72 2.34 -9.65
CA TRP A 215 -10.81 1.68 -10.58
C TRP A 215 -10.34 0.25 -10.18
N LEU A 216 -10.59 -0.17 -8.94
CA LEU A 216 -10.10 -1.44 -8.41
C LEU A 216 -11.11 -2.57 -8.71
N LYS A 217 -10.74 -3.51 -9.57
CA LYS A 217 -11.61 -4.62 -9.99
C LYS A 217 -11.56 -5.78 -8.99
N ARG A 218 -12.69 -6.45 -8.80
CA ARG A 218 -12.83 -7.67 -7.97
C ARG A 218 -13.79 -8.65 -8.60
N TYR A 219 -13.61 -9.93 -8.27
CA TYR A 219 -14.58 -10.98 -8.58
C TYR A 219 -15.63 -11.10 -7.47
N LYS A 220 -16.75 -11.74 -7.78
CA LYS A 220 -17.85 -11.96 -6.81
C LYS A 220 -17.43 -12.91 -5.68
N GLU A 221 -16.51 -13.83 -5.99
CA GLU A 221 -15.96 -14.83 -5.08
C GLU A 221 -14.89 -14.26 -4.11
N CYS A 222 -14.52 -12.98 -4.26
CA CYS A 222 -13.55 -12.31 -3.40
C CYS A 222 -14.21 -11.84 -2.10
N GLY A 223 -13.81 -12.39 -0.96
CA GLY A 223 -14.46 -12.22 0.35
C GLY A 223 -14.99 -13.58 0.83
N ALA A 224 -15.90 -14.18 0.07
CA ALA A 224 -16.38 -15.54 0.33
C ALA A 224 -16.36 -16.38 -0.96
N PRO A 225 -15.57 -17.48 -1.05
CA PRO A 225 -14.66 -18.05 -0.04
C PRO A 225 -13.22 -17.51 -0.07
N CYS A 226 -12.86 -16.62 -1.02
CA CYS A 226 -11.46 -16.23 -1.22
C CYS A 226 -11.04 -15.04 -0.34
N GLN A 227 -10.07 -15.25 0.56
CA GLN A 227 -9.52 -14.22 1.47
C GLN A 227 -8.09 -13.75 1.13
N ARG A 228 -7.54 -14.18 -0.02
CA ARG A 228 -6.13 -13.98 -0.35
C ARG A 228 -5.71 -12.50 -0.37
N CYS A 229 -6.44 -11.66 -1.10
CA CYS A 229 -6.12 -10.23 -1.19
C CYS A 229 -6.28 -9.51 0.15
N ALA A 230 -7.19 -9.96 1.03
CA ALA A 230 -7.38 -9.36 2.35
C ALA A 230 -6.16 -9.63 3.26
N ASN A 231 -5.67 -10.87 3.26
CA ASN A 231 -4.52 -11.30 4.05
C ASN A 231 -3.20 -10.68 3.56
N GLU A 232 -3.04 -10.48 2.25
CA GLU A 232 -1.83 -9.90 1.65
C GLU A 232 -1.87 -8.35 1.59
N CYS A 233 -2.97 -7.70 1.97
CA CYS A 233 -3.07 -6.25 1.95
C CYS A 233 -2.20 -5.63 3.05
N MET A 234 -1.14 -4.91 2.68
CA MET A 234 -0.20 -4.29 3.64
C MET A 234 -0.84 -3.39 4.71
N VAL A 235 -1.98 -2.76 4.39
CA VAL A 235 -2.71 -1.90 5.34
C VAL A 235 -4.01 -2.52 5.83
N GLN A 236 -4.31 -3.76 5.42
CA GLN A 236 -5.55 -4.48 5.69
C GLN A 236 -6.81 -3.63 5.40
N ALA A 237 -6.80 -2.86 4.31
CA ALA A 237 -7.95 -2.04 3.90
C ALA A 237 -9.12 -2.84 3.30
N ILE A 238 -8.99 -4.17 3.21
CA ILE A 238 -10.01 -5.04 2.64
C ILE A 238 -10.71 -5.77 3.77
N HIS A 239 -12.02 -5.53 3.90
CA HIS A 239 -12.87 -6.21 4.86
C HIS A 239 -12.99 -7.71 4.55
N PRO A 240 -13.22 -8.57 5.56
CA PRO A 240 -13.45 -10.01 5.37
C PRO A 240 -14.61 -10.30 4.41
N GLU A 241 -15.63 -9.46 4.35
CA GLU A 241 -16.76 -9.60 3.42
C GLU A 241 -16.36 -9.36 1.96
N GLY A 242 -15.18 -8.79 1.74
CA GLY A 242 -14.64 -8.51 0.43
C GLY A 242 -14.84 -7.08 -0.06
N ASN A 243 -15.28 -6.15 0.79
CA ASN A 243 -15.36 -4.74 0.43
C ASN A 243 -14.01 -4.05 0.66
N ILE A 244 -13.61 -3.15 -0.25
CA ILE A 244 -12.40 -2.34 -0.07
C ILE A 244 -12.81 -1.04 0.64
N ASN A 245 -12.25 -0.79 1.81
CA ASN A 245 -12.39 0.50 2.48
C ASN A 245 -11.49 1.53 1.80
N VAL A 246 -12.12 2.40 1.00
CA VAL A 246 -11.44 3.44 0.21
C VAL A 246 -10.73 4.48 1.07
N ASN A 247 -11.23 4.71 2.30
CA ASN A 247 -10.62 5.61 3.25
C ASN A 247 -9.31 5.05 3.81
N GLU A 248 -9.09 3.74 3.71
CA GLU A 248 -7.90 3.05 4.23
C GLU A 248 -6.93 2.62 3.12
N CYS A 249 -7.45 2.41 1.91
CA CYS A 249 -6.67 1.96 0.75
C CYS A 249 -5.57 2.95 0.33
N LEU A 250 -4.35 2.45 0.17
CA LEU A 250 -3.18 3.21 -0.33
C LEU A 250 -2.97 3.09 -1.85
N TYR A 251 -3.91 2.51 -2.60
CA TYR A 251 -3.79 2.33 -4.06
C TYR A 251 -2.46 1.71 -4.51
N CYS A 252 -2.03 0.65 -3.81
CA CYS A 252 -0.75 0.01 -4.10
C CYS A 252 -0.73 -0.93 -5.30
N LEU A 253 -1.91 -1.25 -5.83
CA LEU A 253 -2.16 -2.17 -6.93
C LEU A 253 -1.77 -3.64 -6.69
N HIS A 254 -1.27 -4.02 -5.50
CA HIS A 254 -0.94 -5.42 -5.19
C HIS A 254 -2.13 -6.36 -5.39
N CYS A 255 -3.31 -5.98 -4.91
CA CYS A 255 -4.52 -6.78 -5.10
C CYS A 255 -4.94 -6.91 -6.58
N GLN A 256 -4.61 -5.93 -7.43
CA GLN A 256 -4.90 -5.98 -8.87
C GLN A 256 -3.89 -6.85 -9.64
N VAL A 257 -2.64 -6.89 -9.17
CA VAL A 257 -1.63 -7.85 -9.65
C VAL A 257 -2.10 -9.27 -9.37
N VAL A 258 -2.46 -9.56 -8.11
CA VAL A 258 -3.01 -10.87 -7.74
C VAL A 258 -4.28 -11.18 -8.52
N TYR A 259 -5.21 -10.22 -8.66
CA TYR A 259 -6.45 -10.40 -9.43
C TYR A 259 -6.21 -10.85 -10.87
N SER A 260 -5.15 -10.38 -11.51
CA SER A 260 -4.83 -10.64 -12.92
C SER A 260 -3.93 -11.85 -13.15
N ASP A 261 -3.37 -12.43 -12.08
CA ASP A 261 -2.40 -13.52 -12.14
C ASP A 261 -3.11 -14.88 -12.07
N ASP A 262 -2.90 -15.72 -13.09
CA ASP A 262 -3.53 -17.03 -13.24
C ASP A 262 -2.90 -18.13 -12.36
N HIS A 263 -1.73 -17.87 -11.78
CA HIS A 263 -1.05 -18.72 -10.80
C HIS A 263 -1.27 -18.26 -9.35
N ALA A 264 -1.67 -17.01 -9.12
CA ALA A 264 -1.91 -16.49 -7.77
C ALA A 264 -3.40 -16.39 -7.41
N CYS A 265 -4.28 -15.98 -8.32
CA CYS A 265 -5.70 -15.82 -8.04
C CYS A 265 -6.44 -17.17 -8.02
N PRO A 266 -7.07 -17.59 -6.91
CA PRO A 266 -7.82 -18.85 -6.86
C PRO A 266 -8.90 -18.98 -7.94
N VAL A 267 -9.57 -17.87 -8.29
CA VAL A 267 -10.60 -17.83 -9.34
C VAL A 267 -10.00 -18.12 -10.72
N LEU A 268 -8.84 -17.54 -11.04
CA LEU A 268 -8.18 -17.77 -12.32
C LEU A 268 -7.50 -19.14 -12.36
N ILE A 269 -6.92 -19.60 -11.26
CA ILE A 269 -6.37 -20.97 -11.13
C ILE A 269 -7.46 -21.98 -11.45
N GLN A 270 -8.65 -21.85 -10.86
CA GLN A 270 -9.78 -22.75 -11.15
C GLN A 270 -10.20 -22.68 -12.62
N LYS A 271 -10.25 -21.49 -13.22
CA LYS A 271 -10.56 -21.33 -14.65
C LYS A 271 -9.50 -21.96 -15.55
N ARG A 272 -8.21 -21.81 -15.22
CA ARG A 272 -7.10 -22.44 -15.96
C ARG A 272 -7.16 -23.96 -15.85
N LEU A 273 -7.25 -24.50 -14.64
CA LEU A 273 -7.36 -25.94 -14.41
C LEU A 273 -8.57 -26.55 -15.14
N LYS A 274 -9.69 -25.83 -15.20
CA LYS A 274 -10.87 -26.27 -15.98
C LYS A 274 -10.56 -26.32 -17.48
N ARG A 275 -9.88 -25.31 -18.03
CA ARG A 275 -9.46 -25.27 -19.45
C ARG A 275 -8.48 -26.40 -19.77
N GLU A 276 -7.47 -26.61 -18.92
CA GLU A 276 -6.48 -27.70 -19.06
C GLU A 276 -7.13 -29.10 -19.03
N ARG A 277 -8.13 -29.30 -18.15
CA ARG A 277 -8.92 -30.54 -18.12
C ARG A 277 -9.74 -30.74 -19.39
N GLN A 278 -10.30 -29.67 -19.95
CA GLN A 278 -11.10 -29.72 -21.18
C GLN A 278 -10.22 -30.01 -22.41
N THR A 279 -9.06 -29.36 -22.53
CA THR A 279 -8.11 -29.65 -23.62
C THR A 279 -7.54 -31.06 -23.52
N SER A 280 -7.26 -31.55 -22.31
CA SER A 280 -6.81 -32.94 -22.08
C SER A 280 -7.87 -33.98 -22.47
N LYS A 281 -9.17 -33.68 -22.29
CA LYS A 281 -10.27 -34.55 -22.73
C LYS A 281 -10.51 -34.49 -24.24
N ALA A 282 -10.32 -33.33 -24.87
CA ALA A 282 -10.51 -33.15 -26.30
C ALA A 282 -9.35 -33.69 -27.16
N GLY A 283 -8.13 -33.77 -26.60
CA GLY A 283 -6.91 -34.16 -27.32
C GLY A 283 -6.57 -35.65 -27.33
N GLY A 284 -7.37 -36.54 -26.73
CA GLY A 284 -7.17 -38.00 -26.77
C GLY A 284 -5.86 -38.56 -26.18
N GLY A 285 -4.92 -37.71 -25.75
CA GLY A 285 -3.60 -38.10 -25.28
C GLY A 285 -3.51 -38.22 -23.76
N LYS A 286 -3.06 -39.38 -23.27
CA LYS A 286 -2.68 -39.57 -21.85
C LYS A 286 -1.67 -38.50 -21.45
N THR A 287 -1.99 -37.72 -20.41
CA THR A 287 -1.09 -36.68 -19.85
C THR A 287 0.26 -37.28 -19.41
N GLY A 288 1.31 -36.46 -19.32
CA GLY A 288 2.61 -36.90 -18.78
C GLY A 288 2.52 -37.52 -17.37
N VAL A 289 1.49 -37.17 -16.60
CA VAL A 289 1.16 -37.82 -15.32
C VAL A 289 0.59 -39.23 -15.53
N ALA A 290 -0.31 -39.42 -16.49
CA ALA A 290 -0.85 -40.74 -16.83
C ALA A 290 0.24 -41.67 -17.39
N LEU A 291 1.15 -41.18 -18.23
CA LEU A 291 2.31 -41.94 -18.72
C LEU A 291 3.25 -42.35 -17.58
N ARG A 292 3.49 -41.46 -16.61
CA ARG A 292 4.34 -41.73 -15.45
C ARG A 292 3.72 -42.75 -14.49
N VAL A 293 2.41 -42.70 -14.28
CA VAL A 293 1.67 -43.72 -13.52
C VAL A 293 1.71 -45.08 -14.22
N GLU A 294 1.65 -45.10 -15.56
CA GLU A 294 1.68 -46.34 -16.33
C GLU A 294 3.09 -46.96 -16.38
N GLN A 295 4.15 -46.14 -16.41
CA GLN A 295 5.52 -46.59 -16.19
C GLN A 295 5.71 -47.19 -14.78
N ILE A 296 5.24 -46.51 -13.74
CA ILE A 296 5.33 -47.02 -12.36
C ILE A 296 4.61 -48.36 -12.21
N LYS A 297 3.43 -48.52 -12.84
CA LYS A 297 2.70 -49.80 -12.82
C LYS A 297 3.44 -50.93 -13.57
N ARG A 298 4.09 -50.62 -14.70
CA ARG A 298 4.90 -51.60 -15.43
C ARG A 298 6.13 -52.03 -14.65
N GLN A 299 6.78 -51.08 -13.96
CA GLN A 299 7.95 -51.34 -13.13
C GLN A 299 7.58 -52.20 -11.92
N ALA A 300 6.50 -51.87 -11.21
CA ALA A 300 5.99 -52.69 -10.11
C ALA A 300 5.61 -54.12 -10.54
N LYS A 301 5.08 -54.30 -11.76
CA LYS A 301 4.77 -55.63 -12.30
C LYS A 301 6.03 -56.44 -12.62
N ALA A 302 7.04 -55.81 -13.21
CA ALA A 302 8.34 -56.44 -13.47
C ALA A 302 9.04 -56.84 -12.17
N ASP A 303 9.01 -55.98 -11.15
CA ASP A 303 9.59 -56.26 -9.84
C ASP A 303 8.88 -57.43 -9.14
N THR A 304 7.57 -57.60 -9.36
CA THR A 304 6.80 -58.72 -8.80
C THR A 304 7.09 -60.04 -9.52
N GLU A 305 7.29 -60.03 -10.84
CA GLU A 305 7.63 -61.23 -11.63
C GLU A 305 9.05 -61.76 -11.32
N VAL A 306 10.00 -60.89 -10.95
CA VAL A 306 11.35 -61.28 -10.53
C VAL A 306 11.35 -61.96 -9.15
N VAL A 307 10.46 -61.55 -8.24
CA VAL A 307 10.33 -62.18 -6.91
C VAL A 307 9.68 -63.56 -6.99
N ILE A 308 8.78 -63.81 -7.95
CA ILE A 308 8.08 -65.11 -8.11
C ILE A 308 8.96 -66.17 -8.80
N THR A 309 10.03 -65.76 -9.50
CA THR A 309 10.93 -66.67 -10.26
C THR A 309 12.24 -66.99 -9.53
N SER A 310 12.42 -66.47 -8.31
CA SER A 310 13.61 -66.66 -7.48
C SER A 310 13.38 -67.52 -6.22
N ASP A 311 12.18 -68.08 -6.06
CA ASP A 311 11.82 -69.19 -5.15
C ASP A 311 11.62 -70.50 -5.96
#